data_AF-A0A976P7L1-F1
#
_entry.id   AF-A0A976P7L1-F1
#
_cell.length_a   1.000
_cell.length_b   1.000
_cell.length_c   1.000
_cell.angle_alpha   90.00
_cell.angle_beta   90.00
_cell.angle_gamma   90.00
#
_symmetry.space_group_name_H-M   'P 1'
#
loop_
_entity.id
_entity.type
_entity.pdbx_description
1 polymer ?
#
loop_
_entity_poly.entity_id
_entity_poly.type
_entity_poly.pdbx_seq_one_letter_code
_entity_poly.pdbx_strand_id
1 'polypeptide(L)'
;MGARRDRLTVRDRSAAIGLTVAFHILILMALLWLTPDILPFRDKEISLSTFNLPAEKSGEQNAAQKNQSKEEKRQAQRQEANPRPTPPIPAEQPVTPPPKVAAPSMIYLSPEEFAASDIGKIKGKRSNGDDNGQDSASVYGPGEGPGGAQLYNAQWYREPTSTELAGYLPAAMPRNGYGLIACQTIENFHVDHCQVLGESPLGSGLGRAVRRAAWQFRVIPPRVNGRPQIGTWVRIRIDYIEGVQRLN
;
A
#
# COMPACT_ATOMS: atom_id res chain seq x y z
N MET A 1 0.64 35.70 63.30
CA MET A 1 1.07 34.35 62.90
C MET A 1 2.09 34.50 61.78
N GLY A 2 3.38 34.43 62.12
CA GLY A 2 4.49 34.77 61.24
C GLY A 2 4.82 33.67 60.24
N ALA A 3 4.89 34.03 58.96
CA ALA A 3 5.32 33.15 57.88
C ALA A 3 6.82 32.82 58.01
N ARG A 4 7.15 31.60 58.46
CA ARG A 4 8.48 31.02 58.21
C ARG A 4 8.57 30.64 56.73
N ARG A 5 9.10 31.55 55.92
CA ARG A 5 9.63 31.21 54.61
C ARG A 5 10.98 30.52 54.85
N ASP A 6 10.98 29.19 54.76
CA ASP A 6 12.20 28.39 54.81
C ASP A 6 13.16 28.84 53.71
N ARG A 7 14.20 29.57 54.10
CA ARG A 7 15.34 29.88 53.23
C ARG A 7 16.14 28.59 53.05
N LEU A 8 15.67 27.72 52.15
CA LEU A 8 16.47 26.62 51.63
C LEU A 8 17.79 27.20 51.12
N THR A 9 18.88 26.80 51.75
CA THR A 9 20.21 27.32 51.43
C THR A 9 20.58 26.85 50.02
N VAL A 10 21.49 27.56 49.34
CA VAL A 10 21.96 27.18 48.00
C VAL A 10 22.52 25.75 48.01
N ARG A 11 23.09 25.31 49.14
CA ARG A 11 23.57 23.94 49.38
C ARG A 11 22.45 22.90 49.31
N ASP A 12 21.30 23.14 49.96
CA ASP A 12 20.17 22.20 49.96
C ASP A 12 19.58 22.04 48.55
N ARG A 13 19.52 23.14 47.79
CA ARG A 13 19.06 23.12 46.39
C ARG A 13 20.04 22.37 45.49
N SER A 14 21.34 22.56 45.69
CA SER A 14 22.36 21.83 44.92
C SER A 14 22.36 20.34 45.21
N ALA A 15 22.10 19.94 46.47
CA ALA A 15 21.99 18.54 46.86
C ALA A 15 20.76 17.87 46.24
N ALA A 16 19.59 18.53 46.25
CA ALA A 16 18.38 18.02 45.63
C ALA A 16 18.52 17.86 44.10
N ILE A 17 19.16 18.83 43.43
CA ILE A 17 19.43 18.76 41.99
C ILE A 17 20.41 17.62 41.70
N GLY A 18 21.49 17.49 42.49
CA GLY A 18 22.48 16.42 42.33
C GLY A 18 21.86 15.02 42.46
N LEU A 19 20.99 14.82 43.46
CA LEU A 19 20.29 13.55 43.66
C LEU A 19 19.33 13.24 42.51
N THR A 20 18.61 14.26 42.01
CA THR A 20 17.73 14.10 40.86
C THR A 20 18.51 13.71 39.61
N VAL A 21 19.63 14.38 39.33
CA VAL A 21 20.50 14.06 38.19
C VAL A 21 21.06 12.64 38.32
N ALA A 22 21.55 12.25 39.49
CA ALA A 22 22.07 10.90 39.73
C ALA A 22 21.00 9.83 39.50
N PHE A 23 19.77 10.06 39.93
CA PHE A 23 18.65 9.15 39.71
C PHE A 23 18.31 8.98 38.22
N HIS A 24 18.31 10.07 37.45
CA HIS A 24 18.08 10.00 36.00
C HIS A 24 19.20 9.28 35.27
N ILE A 25 20.45 9.49 35.65
CA ILE A 25 21.61 8.75 35.11
C ILE A 25 21.44 7.26 35.38
N LEU A 26 21.02 6.88 36.60
CA LEU A 26 20.82 5.48 36.97
C LEU A 26 19.69 4.84 36.14
N ILE A 27 18.58 5.54 35.93
CA ILE A 27 17.49 5.07 35.06
C ILE A 27 17.97 4.89 33.62
N LEU A 28 18.68 5.86 33.05
CA LEU A 28 19.21 5.75 31.69
C LEU A 28 20.17 4.58 31.58
N MET A 29 21.07 4.40 32.56
CA MET A 29 22.01 3.29 32.57
C MET A 29 21.29 1.94 32.68
N ALA A 30 20.26 1.84 33.52
CA ALA A 30 19.42 0.65 33.62
C ALA A 30 18.69 0.35 32.30
N LEU A 31 18.16 1.38 31.61
CA LEU A 31 17.52 1.21 30.30
C LEU A 31 18.51 0.76 29.22
N LEU A 32 19.73 1.29 29.22
CA LEU A 32 20.81 0.86 28.31
C LEU A 32 21.27 -0.57 28.62
N TRP A 33 21.21 -1.00 29.88
CA TRP A 33 21.63 -2.35 30.27
C TRP A 33 20.53 -3.39 30.03
N LEU A 34 19.27 -2.97 30.11
CA LEU A 34 18.09 -3.79 29.85
C LEU A 34 17.66 -3.77 28.38
N THR A 35 18.35 -3.01 27.52
CA THR A 35 18.08 -3.03 26.08
C THR A 35 18.52 -4.40 25.56
N PRO A 36 17.59 -5.27 25.13
CA PRO A 36 17.97 -6.53 24.51
C PRO A 36 18.59 -6.20 23.13
N ASP A 37 19.40 -7.10 22.56
CA ASP A 37 20.03 -6.97 21.24
C ASP A 37 19.03 -6.97 20.06
N ILE A 38 17.93 -6.21 20.16
CA ILE A 38 16.84 -6.12 19.17
C ILE A 38 17.04 -4.94 18.19
N LEU A 39 18.27 -4.47 18.02
CA LEU A 39 18.61 -3.67 16.85
C LEU A 39 19.19 -4.61 15.79
N PRO A 40 18.37 -5.23 14.92
CA PRO A 40 18.89 -5.70 13.65
C PRO A 40 19.23 -4.45 12.85
N PHE A 41 20.43 -3.89 13.06
CA PHE A 41 21.15 -3.27 11.96
C PHE A 41 21.46 -4.40 10.98
N ARG A 42 20.41 -4.79 10.26
CA ARG A 42 20.54 -5.62 9.09
C ARG A 42 21.17 -4.68 8.10
N ASP A 43 22.49 -4.77 8.01
CA ASP A 43 23.27 -4.46 6.82
C ASP A 43 22.73 -5.34 5.70
N LYS A 44 21.52 -5.00 5.23
CA LYS A 44 21.11 -5.39 3.90
C LYS A 44 21.90 -4.45 3.03
N GLU A 45 23.09 -4.87 2.67
CA GLU A 45 23.73 -4.44 1.45
C GLU A 45 22.67 -4.59 0.35
N ILE A 46 22.02 -3.48 0.04
CA ILE A 46 21.19 -3.37 -1.15
C ILE A 46 22.21 -3.42 -2.27
N SER A 47 22.51 -4.63 -2.76
CA SER A 47 23.19 -4.82 -4.02
C SER A 47 22.33 -4.13 -5.09
N LEU A 48 22.72 -2.90 -5.43
CA LEU A 48 22.24 -2.21 -6.61
C LEU A 48 22.56 -3.09 -7.81
N SER A 49 21.55 -3.81 -8.32
CA SER A 49 21.66 -4.46 -9.61
C SER A 49 21.59 -3.39 -10.69
N THR A 50 22.75 -2.85 -11.07
CA THR A 50 22.86 -2.05 -12.28
C THR A 50 22.88 -3.02 -13.47
N PHE A 51 21.82 -3.01 -14.26
CA PHE A 51 21.79 -3.72 -15.53
C PHE A 51 22.81 -3.05 -16.46
N ASN A 52 23.92 -3.74 -16.75
CA ASN A 52 24.93 -3.26 -17.68
C ASN A 52 24.50 -3.66 -19.09
N LEU A 53 24.05 -2.69 -19.88
CA LEU A 53 23.81 -2.86 -21.32
C LEU A 53 25.19 -2.85 -22.01
N PRO A 54 25.58 -3.87 -22.78
CA PRO A 54 26.82 -3.80 -23.54
C PRO A 54 26.74 -2.64 -24.53
N ALA A 55 27.63 -1.67 -24.37
CA ALA A 55 27.83 -0.60 -25.34
C ALA A 55 28.15 -1.23 -26.71
N GLU A 56 27.32 -0.90 -27.70
CA GLU A 56 27.60 -1.13 -29.11
C GLU A 56 28.96 -0.50 -29.42
N LYS A 57 29.89 -1.33 -29.92
CA LYS A 57 31.26 -0.94 -30.22
C LYS A 57 31.26 0.26 -31.17
N SER A 58 31.54 1.44 -30.64
CA SER A 58 32.03 2.57 -31.42
C SER A 58 33.40 2.20 -31.97
N GLY A 59 33.41 1.68 -33.20
CA GLY A 59 34.61 1.35 -33.95
C GLY A 59 35.22 2.60 -34.56
N GLU A 60 35.95 3.36 -33.76
CA GLU A 60 36.83 4.40 -34.27
C GLU A 60 38.25 3.83 -34.36
N GLN A 61 38.62 3.37 -35.55
CA GLN A 61 39.98 3.40 -36.12
C GLN A 61 40.01 2.51 -37.37
N ASN A 62 39.88 3.12 -38.55
CA ASN A 62 40.61 2.84 -39.80
C ASN A 62 39.95 3.60 -40.97
N ALA A 63 39.84 4.91 -40.82
CA ALA A 63 39.42 5.83 -41.87
C ALA A 63 40.65 6.51 -42.49
N ALA A 64 41.47 5.75 -43.21
CA ALA A 64 42.60 6.31 -43.96
C ALA A 64 42.97 5.46 -45.18
N GLN A 65 42.00 5.13 -46.05
CA GLN A 65 42.29 4.60 -47.42
C GLN A 65 41.01 4.39 -48.25
N LYS A 66 40.21 5.43 -48.53
CA LYS A 66 39.22 5.33 -49.65
C LYS A 66 38.62 6.64 -50.17
N ASN A 67 39.28 7.78 -50.02
CA ASN A 67 38.74 9.08 -50.44
C ASN A 67 39.25 9.61 -51.79
N GLN A 68 39.80 8.76 -52.68
CA GLN A 68 40.30 9.23 -53.99
C GLN A 68 39.72 8.54 -55.23
N SER A 69 38.75 7.63 -55.12
CA SER A 69 38.24 6.91 -56.30
C SER A 69 36.74 7.11 -56.59
N LYS A 70 36.07 8.04 -55.90
CA LYS A 70 34.60 8.20 -56.02
C LYS A 70 34.14 9.47 -56.76
N GLU A 71 35.02 10.43 -57.03
CA GLU A 71 34.65 11.68 -57.71
C GLU A 71 34.70 11.57 -59.25
N GLU A 72 35.58 10.72 -59.80
CA GLU A 72 35.82 10.66 -61.26
C GLU A 72 34.83 9.79 -62.05
N LYS A 73 34.05 8.94 -61.36
CA LYS A 73 33.08 8.04 -62.02
C LYS A 73 31.65 8.60 -62.11
N ARG A 74 31.40 9.80 -61.58
CA ARG A 74 30.04 10.38 -61.50
C ARG A 74 29.65 11.26 -62.70
N GLN A 75 30.58 11.55 -63.62
CA GLN A 75 30.35 12.43 -64.76
C GLN A 75 30.27 11.76 -66.14
N ALA A 76 30.54 10.45 -66.26
CA ALA A 76 30.55 9.78 -67.57
C ALA A 76 29.30 8.95 -67.91
N GLN A 77 28.25 8.94 -67.08
CA GLN A 77 27.08 8.09 -67.33
C GLN A 77 25.76 8.82 -67.06
N ARG A 78 25.65 10.04 -67.62
CA ARG A 78 24.40 10.81 -67.72
C ARG A 78 24.01 11.01 -69.19
N GLN A 79 24.22 9.99 -70.01
CA GLN A 79 23.76 9.98 -71.39
C GLN A 79 23.00 8.68 -71.69
N GLU A 80 21.78 8.90 -72.16
CA GLU A 80 20.98 8.04 -73.03
C GLU A 80 19.98 7.06 -72.37
N ALA A 81 18.74 7.18 -72.84
CA ALA A 81 17.53 6.57 -72.32
C ALA A 81 17.09 5.40 -73.21
N ASN A 82 16.72 4.26 -72.62
CA ASN A 82 15.51 3.48 -72.94
C ASN A 82 15.31 2.33 -71.91
N PRO A 83 14.10 1.73 -71.78
CA PRO A 83 13.67 1.04 -70.57
C PRO A 83 14.30 -0.33 -70.42
N ARG A 84 14.61 -0.68 -69.17
CA ARG A 84 15.07 -2.03 -68.82
C ARG A 84 13.86 -2.98 -68.77
N PRO A 85 13.96 -4.18 -69.36
CA PRO A 85 12.98 -5.24 -69.16
C PRO A 85 13.04 -5.76 -67.72
N THR A 86 11.89 -6.15 -67.18
CA THR A 86 11.74 -6.71 -65.83
C THR A 86 12.57 -7.99 -65.67
N PRO A 87 13.53 -8.04 -64.73
CA PRO A 87 14.22 -9.28 -64.42
C PRO A 87 13.35 -10.21 -63.56
N PRO A 88 13.56 -11.54 -63.64
CA PRO A 88 12.72 -12.52 -62.96
C PRO A 88 12.90 -12.44 -61.44
N ILE A 89 11.80 -12.75 -60.74
CA ILE A 89 11.69 -12.82 -59.27
C ILE A 89 12.84 -13.67 -58.70
N PRO A 90 13.66 -13.13 -57.79
CA PRO A 90 14.67 -13.90 -57.06
C PRO A 90 14.02 -15.01 -56.23
N ALA A 91 14.61 -16.20 -56.27
CA ALA A 91 14.20 -17.34 -55.47
C ALA A 91 14.22 -17.00 -53.97
N GLU A 92 13.17 -17.45 -53.30
CA GLU A 92 12.87 -17.28 -51.89
C GLU A 92 14.01 -17.87 -51.02
N GLN A 93 14.64 -17.03 -50.19
CA GLN A 93 15.58 -17.51 -49.18
C GLN A 93 14.79 -18.28 -48.10
N PRO A 94 15.33 -19.38 -47.55
CA PRO A 94 14.66 -20.09 -46.47
C PRO A 94 14.52 -19.18 -45.24
N VAL A 95 13.28 -18.87 -44.90
CA VAL A 95 12.90 -18.15 -43.68
C VAL A 95 13.37 -18.93 -42.46
N THR A 96 14.33 -18.39 -41.72
CA THR A 96 14.57 -18.82 -40.34
C THR A 96 13.31 -18.53 -39.52
N PRO A 97 12.77 -19.50 -38.76
CA PRO A 97 11.59 -19.24 -37.95
C PRO A 97 11.89 -18.16 -36.90
N PRO A 98 10.98 -17.21 -36.65
CA PRO A 98 11.17 -16.20 -35.63
C PRO A 98 11.31 -16.86 -34.25
N PRO A 99 12.08 -16.26 -33.33
CA PRO A 99 12.15 -16.73 -31.96
C PRO A 99 10.75 -16.72 -31.35
N LYS A 100 10.32 -17.89 -30.83
CA LYS A 100 9.04 -18.03 -30.12
C LYS A 100 9.11 -17.18 -28.86
N VAL A 101 8.47 -16.01 -28.90
CA VAL A 101 8.20 -15.22 -27.71
C VAL A 101 7.26 -16.06 -26.84
N ALA A 102 7.73 -16.47 -25.67
CA ALA A 102 6.87 -17.12 -24.68
C ALA A 102 5.84 -16.08 -24.22
N ALA A 103 4.61 -16.19 -24.72
CA ALA A 103 3.49 -15.41 -24.21
C ALA A 103 3.35 -15.71 -22.70
N PRO A 104 2.94 -14.72 -21.88
CA PRO A 104 2.58 -15.00 -20.49
C PRO A 104 1.51 -16.09 -20.49
N SER A 105 1.57 -17.00 -19.51
CA SER A 105 0.63 -18.11 -19.34
C SER A 105 -0.79 -17.58 -19.24
N MET A 106 -1.45 -17.44 -20.38
CA MET A 106 -2.85 -17.07 -20.46
C MET A 106 -3.66 -18.30 -20.07
N ILE A 107 -4.50 -18.14 -19.05
CA ILE A 107 -5.47 -19.16 -18.69
C ILE A 107 -6.53 -19.13 -19.80
N TYR A 108 -6.54 -20.16 -20.64
CA TYR A 108 -7.60 -20.35 -21.62
C TYR A 108 -8.76 -21.02 -20.92
N LEU A 109 -9.87 -20.30 -20.77
CA LEU A 109 -11.14 -20.85 -20.30
C LEU A 109 -12.05 -21.08 -21.50
N SER A 110 -12.71 -22.23 -21.51
CA SER A 110 -13.84 -22.48 -22.40
C SER A 110 -15.05 -21.62 -21.99
N PRO A 111 -15.98 -21.32 -22.92
CA PRO A 111 -17.21 -20.60 -22.59
C PRO A 111 -18.00 -21.25 -21.45
N GLU A 112 -17.97 -22.58 -21.35
CA GLU A 112 -18.61 -23.32 -20.26
C GLU A 112 -17.90 -23.11 -18.91
N GLU A 113 -16.57 -23.11 -18.88
CA GLU A 113 -15.80 -22.84 -17.66
C GLU A 113 -15.92 -21.38 -17.22
N PHE A 114 -16.01 -20.44 -18.16
CA PHE A 114 -16.30 -19.05 -17.88
C PHE A 114 -17.71 -18.88 -17.28
N ALA A 115 -18.71 -19.57 -17.84
CA ALA A 115 -20.06 -19.57 -17.31
C ALA A 115 -20.18 -20.27 -15.95
N ALA A 116 -19.37 -21.30 -15.69
CA ALA A 116 -19.31 -21.99 -14.40
C ALA A 116 -18.64 -21.13 -13.30
N SER A 117 -17.82 -20.15 -13.69
CA SER A 117 -17.17 -19.19 -12.79
C SER A 117 -18.05 -17.98 -12.46
N ASP A 118 -19.27 -17.91 -13.03
CA ASP A 118 -20.25 -16.85 -12.75
C ASP A 118 -20.84 -17.01 -11.33
N ILE A 119 -20.19 -16.34 -10.38
CA ILE A 119 -20.60 -16.29 -8.96
C ILE A 119 -22.04 -15.76 -8.79
N GLY A 120 -22.58 -15.02 -9.76
CA GLY A 120 -23.96 -14.52 -9.72
C GLY A 120 -25.03 -15.62 -9.76
N LYS A 121 -24.70 -16.80 -10.31
CA LYS A 121 -25.63 -17.94 -10.43
C LYS A 121 -25.46 -19.01 -9.36
N ILE A 122 -24.39 -18.93 -8.57
CA ILE A 122 -24.25 -19.78 -7.39
C ILE A 122 -25.37 -19.36 -6.43
N LYS A 123 -26.40 -20.21 -6.31
CA LYS A 123 -27.40 -20.09 -5.25
C LYS A 123 -26.64 -20.27 -3.95
N GLY A 124 -26.20 -19.16 -3.36
CA GLY A 124 -25.57 -19.16 -2.06
C GLY A 124 -26.42 -20.04 -1.16
N LYS A 125 -25.78 -20.95 -0.44
CA LYS A 125 -26.45 -21.69 0.62
C LYS A 125 -26.86 -20.64 1.63
N ARG A 126 -28.03 -20.03 1.42
CA ARG A 126 -28.79 -19.39 2.48
C ARG A 126 -28.99 -20.53 3.44
N SER A 127 -28.19 -20.53 4.50
CA SER A 127 -28.56 -21.31 5.67
C SER A 127 -29.99 -20.88 5.96
N ASN A 128 -30.94 -21.79 5.86
CA ASN A 128 -32.21 -21.66 6.58
C ASN A 128 -31.81 -21.68 8.06
N GLY A 129 -31.34 -20.56 8.57
CA GLY A 129 -31.44 -20.24 9.97
C GLY A 129 -32.80 -19.64 10.13
N ASP A 130 -33.64 -20.28 10.95
CA ASP A 130 -34.87 -19.69 11.43
C ASP A 130 -34.62 -18.24 11.84
N ASP A 131 -35.52 -17.36 11.42
CA ASP A 131 -35.62 -15.97 11.86
C ASP A 131 -35.84 -15.95 13.38
N ASN A 132 -34.75 -16.02 14.13
CA ASN A 132 -34.70 -15.70 15.54
C ASN A 132 -33.36 -14.99 15.82
N GLY A 133 -33.43 -13.66 15.79
CA GLY A 133 -32.63 -12.69 16.54
C GLY A 133 -31.14 -12.95 16.80
N GLN A 134 -30.32 -11.98 16.37
CA GLN A 134 -29.02 -11.62 16.95
C GLN A 134 -27.85 -12.57 16.65
N ASP A 135 -27.39 -12.63 15.40
CA ASP A 135 -25.96 -12.82 15.17
C ASP A 135 -25.45 -11.96 14.00
N SER A 136 -24.28 -11.38 14.24
CA SER A 136 -23.81 -10.12 13.67
C SER A 136 -22.96 -10.26 12.40
N ALA A 137 -23.07 -9.23 11.55
CA ALA A 137 -22.15 -8.80 10.50
C ALA A 137 -22.05 -9.71 9.27
N SER A 138 -22.45 -9.15 8.11
CA SER A 138 -22.17 -9.75 6.81
C SER A 138 -20.67 -9.96 6.64
N VAL A 139 -20.30 -11.23 6.46
CA VAL A 139 -18.93 -11.66 6.17
C VAL A 139 -18.61 -11.33 4.73
N TYR A 140 -17.55 -10.56 4.50
CA TYR A 140 -16.90 -10.44 3.19
C TYR A 140 -15.74 -11.45 3.11
N GLY A 141 -15.40 -11.89 1.90
CA GLY A 141 -14.71 -13.16 1.64
C GLY A 141 -13.35 -13.32 2.33
N PRO A 142 -12.84 -14.57 2.45
CA PRO A 142 -11.48 -14.80 2.95
C PRO A 142 -10.47 -14.10 2.04
N GLY A 143 -9.63 -13.21 2.60
CA GLY A 143 -8.53 -12.55 1.88
C GLY A 143 -8.55 -11.02 1.81
N GLU A 144 -9.58 -10.34 2.29
CA GLU A 144 -9.70 -8.87 2.18
C GLU A 144 -9.11 -8.09 3.39
N GLY A 145 -8.81 -8.77 4.50
CA GLY A 145 -8.14 -8.19 5.67
C GLY A 145 -6.61 -8.25 5.57
N PRO A 146 -5.89 -7.47 6.39
CA PRO A 146 -4.44 -7.54 6.47
C PRO A 146 -3.95 -8.97 6.74
N GLY A 147 -2.98 -9.44 5.94
CA GLY A 147 -2.45 -10.81 6.05
C GLY A 147 -3.40 -11.90 5.55
N GLY A 148 -4.41 -11.56 4.75
CA GLY A 148 -5.41 -12.51 4.26
C GLY A 148 -6.48 -12.87 5.28
N ALA A 149 -6.55 -12.12 6.39
CA ALA A 149 -7.52 -12.34 7.44
C ALA A 149 -8.95 -12.12 6.93
N GLN A 150 -9.91 -12.81 7.55
CA GLN A 150 -11.32 -12.58 7.33
C GLN A 150 -11.71 -11.21 7.86
N LEU A 151 -12.42 -10.45 7.02
CA LEU A 151 -12.79 -9.07 7.33
C LEU A 151 -14.30 -8.97 7.54
N TYR A 152 -14.69 -8.58 8.75
CA TYR A 152 -16.10 -8.39 9.12
C TYR A 152 -16.50 -6.93 8.95
N ASN A 153 -17.77 -6.64 8.68
CA ASN A 153 -18.24 -5.27 8.74
C ASN A 153 -18.32 -4.79 10.19
N ALA A 154 -17.76 -3.60 10.45
CA ALA A 154 -17.83 -3.01 11.79
C ALA A 154 -19.29 -2.71 12.16
N GLN A 155 -19.64 -3.05 13.40
CA GLN A 155 -20.89 -2.63 14.03
C GLN A 155 -20.57 -1.62 15.12
N TRP A 156 -21.18 -0.44 15.07
CA TRP A 156 -20.90 0.60 16.04
C TRP A 156 -21.52 0.27 17.40
N TYR A 157 -20.70 0.33 18.44
CA TYR A 157 -21.20 0.52 19.80
C TYR A 157 -21.52 2.01 20.01
N ARG A 158 -20.61 2.87 19.55
CA ARG A 158 -20.82 4.32 19.44
C ARG A 158 -20.05 4.81 18.21
N GLU A 159 -20.78 5.41 17.28
CA GLU A 159 -20.19 6.04 16.10
C GLU A 159 -19.54 7.38 16.50
N PRO A 160 -18.32 7.67 16.02
CA PRO A 160 -17.66 8.96 16.27
C PRO A 160 -18.45 10.10 15.64
N THR A 161 -18.50 11.23 16.33
CA THR A 161 -19.13 12.45 15.82
C THR A 161 -18.27 13.14 14.77
N SER A 162 -18.89 13.97 13.94
CA SER A 162 -18.16 14.78 12.94
C SER A 162 -17.13 15.70 13.59
N THR A 163 -17.41 16.25 14.77
CA THR A 163 -16.48 17.09 15.53
C THR A 163 -15.29 16.31 16.06
N GLU A 164 -15.50 15.08 16.57
CA GLU A 164 -14.43 14.16 16.98
C GLU A 164 -13.53 13.74 15.81
N LEU A 165 -14.07 13.70 14.59
CA LEU A 165 -13.31 13.41 13.37
C LEU A 165 -12.62 14.64 12.77
N ALA A 166 -13.17 15.84 12.97
CA ALA A 166 -12.73 17.08 12.33
C ALA A 166 -11.23 17.36 12.54
N GLY A 167 -10.70 17.09 13.73
CA GLY A 167 -9.29 17.32 14.06
C GLY A 167 -8.30 16.43 13.28
N TYR A 168 -8.76 15.36 12.65
CA TYR A 168 -7.91 14.43 11.90
C TYR A 168 -7.91 14.67 10.40
N LEU A 169 -8.80 15.53 9.91
CA LEU A 169 -9.04 15.76 8.51
C LEU A 169 -7.92 16.60 7.87
N PRO A 170 -7.59 16.35 6.58
CA PRO A 170 -6.63 17.15 5.85
C PRO A 170 -7.17 18.56 5.61
N ALA A 171 -6.27 19.55 5.54
CA ALA A 171 -6.66 20.95 5.30
C ALA A 171 -7.38 21.14 3.94
N ALA A 172 -6.93 20.42 2.91
CA ALA A 172 -7.57 20.39 1.61
C ALA A 172 -8.50 19.17 1.53
N MET A 173 -9.69 19.26 2.12
CA MET A 173 -10.67 18.18 2.08
C MET A 173 -11.43 18.18 0.73
N PRO A 174 -11.61 17.01 0.11
CA PRO A 174 -12.57 16.83 -0.99
C PRO A 174 -14.01 17.14 -0.52
N ARG A 175 -14.88 17.62 -1.43
CA ARG A 175 -16.31 17.85 -1.13
C ARG A 175 -17.02 16.59 -0.65
N ASN A 176 -16.68 15.45 -1.23
CA ASN A 176 -17.22 14.16 -0.87
C ASN A 176 -16.12 13.10 -0.96
N GLY A 177 -16.22 12.10 -0.12
CA GLY A 177 -15.24 11.03 -0.10
C GLY A 177 -15.46 10.06 1.03
N TYR A 178 -14.60 9.05 1.10
CA TYR A 178 -14.57 8.14 2.23
C TYR A 178 -13.15 7.74 2.59
N GLY A 179 -12.94 7.43 3.87
CA GLY A 179 -11.79 6.67 4.33
C GLY A 179 -12.22 5.27 4.74
N LEU A 180 -11.44 4.27 4.33
CA LEU A 180 -11.68 2.86 4.63
C LEU A 180 -10.46 2.27 5.36
N ILE A 181 -10.68 1.74 6.54
CA ILE A 181 -9.64 1.10 7.35
C ILE A 181 -10.08 -0.29 7.82
N ALA A 182 -9.11 -1.16 8.09
CA ALA A 182 -9.28 -2.40 8.83
C ALA A 182 -8.66 -2.23 10.21
N CYS A 183 -9.36 -2.61 11.27
CA CYS A 183 -8.81 -2.63 12.63
C CYS A 183 -9.09 -3.96 13.31
N GLN A 184 -8.29 -4.33 14.29
CA GLN A 184 -8.58 -5.46 15.17
C GLN A 184 -9.44 -4.99 16.33
N THR A 185 -10.47 -5.77 16.67
CA THR A 185 -11.30 -5.51 17.85
C THR A 185 -10.52 -5.81 19.13
N ILE A 186 -10.64 -4.96 20.13
CA ILE A 186 -10.06 -5.19 21.46
C ILE A 186 -11.14 -5.07 22.54
N GLU A 187 -10.75 -5.27 23.80
CA GLU A 187 -11.66 -5.20 24.93
C GLU A 187 -12.33 -3.81 25.05
N ASN A 188 -13.44 -3.75 25.79
CA ASN A 188 -14.20 -2.52 26.04
C ASN A 188 -14.66 -1.81 24.76
N PHE A 189 -14.98 -2.59 23.72
CA PHE A 189 -15.43 -2.12 22.41
C PHE A 189 -14.44 -1.22 21.67
N HIS A 190 -13.15 -1.22 22.00
CA HIS A 190 -12.18 -0.44 21.24
C HIS A 190 -11.66 -1.21 20.03
N VAL A 191 -10.87 -0.53 19.22
CA VAL A 191 -10.14 -1.11 18.10
C VAL A 191 -8.66 -0.71 18.15
N ASP A 192 -7.80 -1.58 17.64
CA ASP A 192 -6.35 -1.38 17.57
C ASP A 192 -5.77 -1.96 16.28
N HIS A 193 -4.46 -1.82 16.05
CA HIS A 193 -3.73 -2.35 14.89
C HIS A 193 -4.36 -1.92 13.55
N CYS A 194 -4.84 -0.68 13.49
CA CYS A 194 -5.58 -0.18 12.33
C CYS A 194 -4.69 0.05 11.10
N GLN A 195 -5.12 -0.48 9.95
CA GLN A 195 -4.49 -0.33 8.65
C GLN A 195 -5.44 0.32 7.64
N VAL A 196 -4.91 1.20 6.78
CA VAL A 196 -5.71 1.81 5.70
C VAL A 196 -5.91 0.77 4.60
N LEU A 197 -7.17 0.54 4.23
CA LEU A 197 -7.53 -0.31 3.09
C LEU A 197 -7.76 0.50 1.81
N GLY A 198 -8.28 1.73 1.95
CA GLY A 198 -8.53 2.59 0.81
C GLY A 198 -9.10 3.94 1.20
N GLU A 199 -9.22 4.80 0.20
CA GLU A 199 -9.84 6.10 0.31
C GLU A 199 -10.37 6.54 -1.05
N SER A 200 -11.33 7.43 -1.06
CA SER A 200 -11.78 8.11 -2.27
C SER A 200 -12.06 9.57 -1.95
N PRO A 201 -11.59 10.53 -2.78
CA PRO A 201 -10.65 10.35 -3.90
C PRO A 201 -9.29 9.81 -3.44
N LEU A 202 -8.59 9.12 -4.35
CA LEU A 202 -7.24 8.63 -4.08
C LEU A 202 -6.30 9.82 -3.80
N GLY A 203 -5.47 9.70 -2.77
CA GLY A 203 -4.54 10.76 -2.37
C GLY A 203 -5.19 11.88 -1.55
N SER A 204 -6.48 11.78 -1.23
CA SER A 204 -7.18 12.74 -0.37
C SER A 204 -6.66 12.72 1.07
N GLY A 205 -6.06 11.62 1.53
CA GLY A 205 -5.63 11.46 2.92
C GLY A 205 -6.78 11.14 3.89
N LEU A 206 -8.00 10.89 3.40
CA LEU A 206 -9.15 10.52 4.22
C LEU A 206 -8.94 9.17 4.93
N GLY A 207 -8.35 8.17 4.28
CA GLY A 207 -8.04 6.89 4.93
C GLY A 207 -7.06 7.06 6.09
N ARG A 208 -6.06 7.94 5.91
CA ARG A 208 -5.11 8.31 6.98
C ARG A 208 -5.79 9.06 8.11
N ALA A 209 -6.71 9.97 7.81
CA ALA A 209 -7.50 10.69 8.80
C ALA A 209 -8.30 9.71 9.68
N VAL A 210 -9.04 8.79 9.06
CA VAL A 210 -9.83 7.77 9.76
C VAL A 210 -8.94 6.88 10.63
N ARG A 211 -7.77 6.43 10.12
CA ARG A 211 -6.83 5.62 10.91
C ARG A 211 -6.32 6.37 12.15
N ARG A 212 -5.97 7.66 12.03
CA ARG A 212 -5.51 8.48 13.17
C ARG A 212 -6.63 8.73 14.18
N ALA A 213 -7.87 8.81 13.71
CA ALA A 213 -9.04 8.94 14.55
C ALA A 213 -9.44 7.64 15.25
N ALA A 214 -8.93 6.48 14.81
CA ALA A 214 -9.50 5.18 15.17
C ALA A 214 -9.42 4.81 16.66
N TRP A 215 -8.49 5.39 17.41
CA TRP A 215 -8.37 5.14 18.86
C TRP A 215 -9.62 5.55 19.65
N GLN A 216 -10.44 6.47 19.12
CA GLN A 216 -11.67 6.92 19.77
C GLN A 216 -12.90 6.06 19.39
N PHE A 217 -12.75 5.16 18.42
CA PHE A 217 -13.88 4.39 17.87
C PHE A 217 -14.33 3.31 18.84
N ARG A 218 -15.65 3.15 18.94
CA ARG A 218 -16.27 2.10 19.74
C ARG A 218 -17.04 1.13 18.85
N VAL A 219 -16.49 -0.06 18.63
CA VAL A 219 -17.01 -1.10 17.73
C VAL A 219 -17.32 -2.37 18.52
N ILE A 220 -18.48 -2.95 18.24
CA ILE A 220 -18.90 -4.24 18.78
C ILE A 220 -18.09 -5.34 18.10
N PRO A 221 -17.33 -6.17 18.84
CA PRO A 221 -16.61 -7.29 18.27
C PRO A 221 -17.56 -8.28 17.58
N PRO A 222 -17.21 -8.81 16.40
CA PRO A 222 -17.98 -9.87 15.75
C PRO A 222 -18.22 -11.04 16.72
N ARG A 223 -19.40 -11.63 16.64
CA ARG A 223 -19.75 -12.83 17.42
C ARG A 223 -19.65 -14.06 16.53
N VAL A 224 -19.05 -15.11 17.07
CA VAL A 224 -19.00 -16.43 16.44
C VAL A 224 -19.49 -17.42 17.48
N ASN A 225 -20.58 -18.12 17.18
CA ASN A 225 -21.26 -19.02 18.12
C ASN A 225 -21.64 -18.30 19.44
N GLY A 226 -22.17 -17.08 19.34
CA GLY A 226 -22.57 -16.25 20.49
C GLY A 226 -21.44 -15.66 21.33
N ARG A 227 -20.16 -15.97 21.06
CA ARG A 227 -19.01 -15.42 21.80
C ARG A 227 -18.38 -14.24 21.06
N PRO A 228 -18.10 -13.09 21.73
CA PRO A 228 -17.40 -11.98 21.12
C PRO A 228 -15.96 -12.37 20.78
N GLN A 229 -15.52 -12.08 19.56
CA GLN A 229 -14.19 -12.40 19.07
C GLN A 229 -13.28 -11.17 19.16
N ILE A 230 -12.34 -11.21 20.10
CA ILE A 230 -11.28 -10.21 20.26
C ILE A 230 -10.13 -10.54 19.30
N GLY A 231 -9.43 -9.52 18.80
CA GLY A 231 -8.36 -9.64 17.81
C GLY A 231 -8.85 -9.86 16.38
N THR A 232 -10.16 -9.80 16.14
CA THR A 232 -10.75 -10.04 14.82
C THR A 232 -10.75 -8.76 13.99
N TRP A 233 -10.45 -8.88 12.70
CA TRP A 233 -10.41 -7.75 11.79
C TRP A 233 -11.81 -7.29 11.40
N VAL A 234 -12.07 -6.00 11.61
CA VAL A 234 -13.28 -5.30 11.20
C VAL A 234 -12.97 -4.18 10.23
N ARG A 235 -13.85 -4.01 9.25
CA ARG A 235 -13.82 -2.95 8.24
C ARG A 235 -14.62 -1.74 8.73
N ILE A 236 -13.96 -0.60 8.84
CA ILE A 236 -14.55 0.67 9.23
C ILE A 236 -14.48 1.61 8.04
N ARG A 237 -15.64 2.09 7.59
CA ARG A 237 -15.78 3.09 6.53
C ARG A 237 -16.41 4.34 7.11
N ILE A 238 -15.75 5.49 6.91
CA ILE A 238 -16.31 6.79 7.25
C ILE A 238 -16.52 7.56 5.96
N ASP A 239 -17.76 7.98 5.73
CA ASP A 239 -18.15 8.82 4.61
C ASP A 239 -18.12 10.29 5.03
N TYR A 240 -17.48 11.12 4.22
CA TYR A 240 -17.43 12.56 4.37
C TYR A 240 -18.23 13.19 3.23
N ILE A 241 -19.18 14.04 3.61
CA ILE A 241 -20.03 14.79 2.68
C ILE A 241 -20.07 16.25 3.16
N GLU A 242 -19.61 17.18 2.32
CA GLU A 242 -19.82 18.62 2.54
C GLU A 242 -21.34 18.87 2.55
N GLY A 243 -21.86 19.35 3.68
CA GLY A 243 -23.20 19.94 3.74
C GLY A 243 -24.38 19.03 4.11
N VAL A 244 -24.17 17.81 4.62
CA VAL A 244 -25.27 17.05 5.23
C VAL A 244 -24.94 16.76 6.69
N GLN A 245 -25.51 17.56 7.57
CA GLN A 245 -25.88 17.08 8.89
C GLN A 245 -26.72 15.82 8.65
N ARG A 246 -26.13 14.62 8.77
CA ARG A 246 -26.94 13.43 9.00
C ARG A 246 -27.48 13.54 10.42
N LEU A 247 -28.60 14.24 10.54
CA LEU A 247 -29.56 13.98 11.59
C LEU A 247 -30.01 12.54 11.36
N ASN A 248 -29.51 11.62 12.18
CA ASN A 248 -30.18 10.37 12.47
C ASN A 248 -29.80 9.96 13.89
#